data_AF-A0A9W9A293-F1
#
_entry.id   AF-A0A9W9A293-F1
#
_cell.length_a   1.000
_cell.length_b   1.000
_cell.length_c   1.000
_cell.angle_alpha   90.00
_cell.angle_beta   90.00
_cell.angle_gamma   90.00
#
_symmetry.space_group_name_H-M   'P 1'
#
loop_
_entity.id
_entity.type
_entity.pdbx_description
1 polymer ?
#
loop_
_entity_poly.entity_id
_entity_poly.type
_entity_poly.pdbx_seq_one_letter_code
_entity_poly.pdbx_strand_id
1 'polypeptide(L)' 'LNIEQERVFRLIASHTQESKPAPLRMFLGGPGGTGKSHVISALRVFFEQQGERRRFRLASYTGVAAQNISGMTLHSALLL' A
#
# COMPACT_ATOMS: atom_id res chain seq x y z
N LEU A 1 7.95 3.12 -11.61
CA LEU A 1 6.62 2.50 -11.86
C LEU A 1 6.40 2.44 -13.37
N ASN A 2 5.87 1.34 -13.90
CA ASN A 2 5.36 1.32 -15.29
C ASN A 2 3.98 2.00 -15.37
N ILE A 3 3.40 2.14 -16.57
CA ILE A 3 2.14 2.87 -16.79
C ILE A 3 1.01 2.38 -15.89
N GLU A 4 0.81 1.07 -15.77
CA GLU A 4 -0.26 0.50 -14.95
C GLU A 4 -0.01 0.69 -13.44
N GLN A 5 1.23 0.46 -13.00
CA GLN A 5 1.64 0.68 -11.62
C GLN A 5 1.51 2.16 -11.22
N GLU A 6 1.86 3.06 -12.14
CA GLU A 6 1.73 4.51 -11.94
C GLU A 6 0.27 4.94 -11.88
N ARG A 7 -0.60 4.37 -12.71
CA ARG A 7 -2.03 4.64 -12.66
C ARG A 7 -2.63 4.28 -11.30
N VAL A 8 -2.28 3.11 -10.77
CA VAL A 8 -2.71 2.67 -9.43
C VAL A 8 -2.16 3.59 -8.35
N PHE A 9 -0.88 3.93 -8.42
CA PHE A 9 -0.23 4.84 -7.48
C PHE A 9 -0.94 6.20 -7.45
N ARG A 10 -1.19 6.81 -8.61
CA ARG A 10 -1.86 8.12 -8.71
C ARG A 10 -3.28 8.07 -8.15
N LEU A 11 -4.05 7.01 -8.44
CA LEU A 11 -5.40 6.84 -7.90
C LEU A 11 -5.39 6.88 -6.36
N ILE A 12 -4.50 6.11 -5.73
CA ILE A 12 -4.38 6.06 -4.27
C ILE A 12 -3.87 7.40 -3.72
N ALA A 13 -2.82 7.97 -4.33
CA ALA A 13 -2.23 9.23 -3.88
C ALA A 13 -3.23 10.39 -3.96
N SER A 14 -3.98 10.52 -5.05
CA SER A 14 -5.03 11.54 -5.18
C SER A 14 -6.13 11.37 -4.14
N HIS A 15 -6.59 10.13 -3.92
CA HIS A 15 -7.62 9.84 -2.92
C HIS A 15 -7.20 10.27 -1.50
N THR A 16 -5.90 10.18 -1.16
CA THR A 16 -5.42 10.58 0.17
C THR A 16 -5.47 12.09 0.45
N GLN A 17 -5.66 12.91 -0.60
CA GLN A 17 -5.73 14.37 -0.53
C GLN A 17 -7.18 14.89 -0.52
N GLU A 18 -8.16 14.03 -0.79
CA GLU A 18 -9.57 14.41 -0.77
C GLU A 18 -10.06 14.66 0.67
N SER A 19 -10.95 15.65 0.83
CA SER A 19 -11.57 15.94 2.13
C SER A 19 -12.74 14.97 2.38
N LYS A 20 -12.58 14.10 3.37
CA LYS A 20 -13.60 13.11 3.81
C LYS A 20 -14.20 12.25 2.68
N PRO A 21 -13.38 11.61 1.83
CA PRO A 21 -13.91 10.75 0.78
C PRO A 21 -14.50 9.45 1.38
N ALA A 22 -15.39 8.81 0.63
CA ALA A 22 -15.80 7.45 0.97
C ALA A 22 -14.58 6.51 0.92
N PRO A 23 -14.42 5.52 1.83
CA PRO A 23 -13.23 4.69 1.87
C PRO A 23 -12.95 3.98 0.54
N LEU A 24 -11.76 4.21 -0.04
CA LEU A 24 -11.31 3.46 -1.21
C LEU A 24 -11.01 2.00 -0.83
N ARG A 25 -11.81 1.08 -1.39
CA ARG A 25 -11.59 -0.36 -1.30
C ARG A 25 -11.11 -0.86 -2.66
N MET A 26 -9.84 -1.24 -2.74
CA MET A 26 -9.19 -1.61 -4.00
C MET A 26 -8.56 -3.01 -3.91
N PHE A 27 -8.77 -3.82 -4.95
CA PHE A 27 -8.04 -5.06 -5.17
C PHE A 27 -7.10 -4.91 -6.38
N LEU A 28 -5.80 -5.03 -6.13
CA LEU A 28 -4.78 -5.01 -7.20
C LEU A 28 -4.37 -6.45 -7.56
N GLY A 29 -5.01 -6.99 -8.60
CA GLY A 29 -4.72 -8.33 -9.13
C GLY A 29 -3.52 -8.38 -10.08
N GLY A 30 -3.23 -9.58 -10.58
CA GLY A 30 -2.28 -9.82 -11.66
C GLY A 30 -1.30 -10.96 -11.34
N PRO A 31 -0.65 -11.56 -12.36
CA PRO A 31 0.29 -12.66 -12.21
C PRO A 31 1.42 -12.39 -11.19
N GLY A 32 2.07 -13.46 -10.72
CA GLY A 32 3.32 -13.34 -9.95
C GLY A 32 4.38 -12.56 -10.75
N GLY A 33 5.18 -11.73 -10.08
CA GLY A 33 6.26 -10.99 -10.73
C GLY A 33 5.88 -9.67 -11.42
N THR A 34 4.61 -9.26 -11.45
CA THR A 34 4.18 -8.00 -12.11
C THR A 34 4.48 -6.71 -11.32
N GLY A 35 5.22 -6.80 -10.21
CA GLY A 35 5.64 -5.62 -9.44
C GLY A 35 4.56 -4.99 -8.56
N LYS A 36 3.53 -5.73 -8.12
CA LYS A 36 2.54 -5.23 -7.14
C LYS A 36 3.20 -4.70 -5.85
N SER A 37 4.20 -5.41 -5.32
CA SER A 37 4.97 -4.96 -4.16
C SER A 37 5.78 -3.68 -4.43
N HIS A 38 6.13 -3.42 -5.69
CA HIS A 38 6.81 -2.18 -6.08
C HIS A 38 5.86 -0.97 -5.97
N VAL A 39 4.57 -1.14 -6.28
CA VAL A 39 3.54 -0.12 -6.03
C VAL A 39 3.40 0.17 -4.53
N ILE A 40 3.37 -0.87 -3.70
CA ILE A 40 3.31 -0.74 -2.22
C ILE A 40 4.53 0.05 -1.71
N SER A 41 5.72 -0.25 -2.22
CA SER A 41 6.95 0.46 -1.86
C SER A 41 6.92 1.93 -2.28
N ALA A 42 6.42 2.25 -3.48
CA ALA A 42 6.27 3.63 -3.93
C ALA A 42 5.30 4.43 -3.07
N LEU A 43 4.16 3.83 -2.68
CA LEU A 43 3.21 4.46 -1.75
C LEU A 43 3.83 4.71 -0.38
N ARG A 44 4.61 3.76 0.13
CA ARG A 44 5.34 3.93 1.40
C ARG A 44 6.25 5.16 1.33
N VAL A 45 7.06 5.29 0.28
CA VAL A 45 7.96 6.44 0.10
C VAL A 45 7.16 7.74 -0.02
N PHE A 46 6.04 7.73 -0.73
CA PHE A 46 5.15 8.89 -0.82
C PHE A 46 4.66 9.37 0.55
N PHE A 47 4.14 8.46 1.40
CA PHE A 47 3.71 8.84 2.76
C PHE A 47 4.88 9.27 3.65
N GLU A 48 6.05 8.67 3.51
CA GLU A 48 7.26 9.08 4.24
C GLU A 48 7.69 10.51 3.85
N GLN A 49 7.65 10.86 2.55
CA GLN A 49 7.98 12.20 2.06
C GLN A 49 6.99 13.27 2.51
N GLN A 50 5.74 12.90 2.77
CA GLN A 50 4.73 13.80 3.33
C GLN A 50 4.85 13.96 4.86
N GLY A 51 5.78 13.26 5.52
CA GLY A 51 5.87 13.22 6.99
C GLY A 51 4.76 12.39 7.64
N GLU A 52 3.98 11.65 6.85
CA GLU A 52 2.75 10.97 7.24
C GLU A 52 2.92 9.45 7.36
N ARG A 53 4.14 9.00 7.66
CA ARG A 53 4.48 7.56 7.76
C ARG A 53 3.52 6.78 8.66
N ARG A 54 3.00 7.39 9.73
CA ARG A 54 2.06 6.75 10.67
C ARG A 54 0.66 6.51 10.10
N ARG A 55 0.26 7.24 9.05
CA ARG A 55 -1.04 7.08 8.37
C ARG A 55 -1.06 5.89 7.42
N PHE A 56 0.10 5.30 7.12
CA PHE A 56 0.22 4.17 6.21
C PHE A 56 0.63 2.89 6.95
N ARG A 57 -0.31 1.94 7.08
CA ARG A 57 -0.07 0.63 7.70
C ARG A 57 -0.10 -0.47 6.64
N LEU A 58 0.92 -1.32 6.65
CA LEU A 58 1.05 -2.46 5.75
C LEU A 58 0.91 -3.76 6.54
N ALA A 59 0.07 -4.66 6.04
CA ALA A 59 -0.17 -5.96 6.66
C ALA A 59 -0.22 -7.08 5.62
N SER A 60 0.14 -8.30 6.03
CA SER A 60 0.03 -9.51 5.22
C SER A 60 -0.34 -10.73 6.07
N TYR A 61 -0.76 -11.82 5.44
CA TYR A 61 -1.20 -13.04 6.14
C TYR A 61 -0.06 -13.83 6.76
N THR A 62 1.13 -13.85 6.14
CA THR A 62 2.30 -14.61 6.63
C THR A 62 3.45 -13.68 7.03
N GLY A 63 4.30 -14.14 7.95
CA GLY A 63 5.45 -13.37 8.43
C GLY A 63 6.42 -12.96 7.33
N VAL A 64 6.77 -13.89 6.43
CA VAL A 64 7.68 -13.62 5.30
C VAL A 64 7.09 -12.59 4.35
N ALA A 65 5.80 -12.70 4.01
CA ALA A 65 5.15 -11.74 3.12
C ALA A 65 5.03 -10.34 3.77
N ALA A 66 4.77 -10.28 5.08
CA ALA A 66 4.77 -9.03 5.83
C ALA A 66 6.15 -8.38 5.83
N GLN A 67 7.22 -9.16 6.06
CA GLN A 67 8.59 -8.68 6.02
C GLN A 67 8.96 -8.11 4.64
N ASN A 68 8.56 -8.78 3.55
CA ASN A 68 8.82 -8.33 2.18
C ASN A 68 8.23 -6.96 1.84
N ILE A 69 7.15 -6.55 2.51
CA ILE A 69 6.55 -5.22 2.34
C ILE A 69 6.91 -4.25 3.47
N SER A 70 7.85 -4.62 4.34
CA SER A 70 8.20 -3.84 5.55
C SER A 70 6.98 -3.55 6.45
N GLY A 71 6.05 -4.50 6.52
CA GLY A 71 4.83 -4.42 7.30
C GLY A 71 4.82 -5.38 8.48
N MET A 72 3.61 -5.70 8.95
CA MET A 72 3.37 -6.67 10.03
C MET A 72 2.37 -7.74 9.59
N THR A 73 2.18 -8.77 10.40
CA THR A 73 1.12 -9.74 10.09
C THR A 73 -0.26 -9.12 10.35
N LEU A 74 -1.29 -9.63 9.66
CA LEU A 74 -2.67 -9.20 9.87
C LEU A 74 -3.08 -9.39 11.34
N HIS A 75 -2.69 -10.52 11.94
CA HIS A 75 -2.88 -10.84 13.35
C HIS A 75 -2.31 -9.73 14.25
N SER A 76 -1.04 -9.35 14.06
CA SER A 76 -0.41 -8.27 14.81
C SER A 76 -1.07 -6.90 14.58
N ALA A 77 -1.55 -6.62 13.35
CA ALA A 77 -2.16 -5.34 13.02
C ALA A 77 -3.54 -5.14 13.64
N LEU A 78 -4.31 -6.22 13.77
CA LEU A 78 -5.71 -6.20 14.22
C LEU A 78 -5.90 -6.72 15.64
N LEU A 79 -4.83 -7.19 16.30
CA LEU A 79 -4.90 -7.86 17.61
C LEU A 79 -5.85 -9.08 17.59
N LEU A 80 -5.83 -9.81 16.48
CA LEU A 80 -6.52 -11.09 16.30
C LEU A 80 -5.60 -12.24 16.70
#